data_AF-A0AAP8F2Q0-F1
#
_entry.id   AF-A0AAP8F2Q0-F1
#
_cell.length_a   1.000
_cell.length_b   1.000
_cell.length_c   1.000
_cell.angle_alpha   90.00
_cell.angle_beta   90.00
_cell.angle_gamma   90.00
#
_symmetry.space_group_name_H-M   'P 1'
#
loop_
_entity.id
_entity.type
_entity.pdbx_description
1 polymer ?
#
loop_
_entity_poly.entity_id
_entity_poly.type
_entity_poly.pdbx_seq_one_letter_code
_entity_poly.pdbx_strand_id
1 'polypeptide(L)' 'MKELHLKDLFAMIGVLLSAIVWLRFYFTTKKKIFIGIAILTVVAGFFTFKNMGFTIESFENFFFSVERN' A
#
# COMPACT_ATOMS: atom_id res chain seq x y z
N MET A 1 -6.30 4.92 -20.01
CA MET A 1 -6.06 4.44 -18.64
C MET A 1 -4.65 3.86 -18.59
N LYS A 2 -3.84 4.16 -17.56
CA LYS A 2 -2.50 3.54 -17.44
C LYS A 2 -2.69 2.11 -16.97
N GLU A 3 -2.08 1.17 -17.68
CA GLU A 3 -2.06 -0.23 -17.26
C GLU A 3 -1.36 -0.33 -15.90
N LEU A 4 -2.02 -1.04 -15.00
CA LEU A 4 -1.54 -1.26 -13.65
C LEU A 4 -0.47 -2.36 -13.73
N HIS A 5 0.80 -2.00 -13.53
CA HIS A 5 1.88 -2.98 -13.63
C HIS A 5 2.01 -3.77 -12.33
N LEU A 6 2.41 -5.04 -12.42
CA LEU A 6 2.68 -5.90 -11.25
C LEU A 6 3.58 -5.25 -10.19
N LYS A 7 4.54 -4.43 -10.63
CA LYS A 7 5.43 -3.66 -9.75
C LYS A 7 4.68 -2.70 -8.80
N ASP A 8 3.56 -2.14 -9.25
CA ASP A 8 2.76 -1.17 -8.49
C ASP A 8 1.93 -1.90 -7.41
N LEU A 9 1.48 -3.12 -7.72
CA LEU A 9 0.84 -4.02 -6.76
C LEU A 9 1.81 -4.46 -5.65
N PHE A 10 3.04 -4.82 -6.02
CA PHE A 10 4.09 -5.14 -5.05
C PHE A 10 4.46 -3.93 -4.18
N ALA A 11 4.49 -2.72 -4.74
CA ALA A 11 4.70 -1.50 -3.97
C ALA A 11 3.56 -1.25 -2.96
N MET A 12 2.30 -1.48 -3.35
CA MET A 12 1.14 -1.42 -2.44
C MET A 12 1.27 -2.36 -1.26
N ILE A 13 1.54 -3.63 -1.54
CA ILE A 13 1.70 -4.66 -0.52
C ILE A 13 2.90 -4.32 0.38
N GLY A 14 4.01 -3.87 -0.20
CA GLY A 14 5.22 -3.49 0.54
C GLY A 14 4.98 -2.36 1.55
N VAL A 15 4.23 -1.32 1.15
CA VAL A 15 3.87 -0.22 2.05
C VAL A 15 2.99 -0.70 3.21
N LEU A 16 1.98 -1.54 2.92
CA LEU A 16 1.09 -2.09 3.95
C LEU A 16 1.86 -2.98 4.93
N LEU A 17 2.75 -3.86 4.43
CA LEU A 17 3.61 -4.70 5.27
C LEU A 17 4.55 -3.86 6.14
N SER A 18 5.14 -2.80 5.58
CA SER A 18 5.99 -1.87 6.34
C SER A 18 5.21 -1.21 7.48
N ALA A 19 4.00 -0.72 7.23
CA ALA A 19 3.14 -0.13 8.25
C ALA A 19 2.80 -1.14 9.37
N ILE A 20 2.52 -2.39 9.03
CA ILE A 20 2.27 -3.48 10.00
C ILE A 20 3.51 -3.75 10.87
N VAL A 21 4.71 -3.75 10.27
CA VAL A 21 5.97 -3.93 10.99
C VAL A 21 6.16 -2.82 12.03
N TRP A 22 5.94 -1.56 11.66
CA TRP A 22 6.02 -0.43 12.59
C TRP A 22 4.99 -0.52 13.72
N LEU A 23 3.77 -0.96 13.42
CA LEU A 23 2.74 -1.24 14.42
C LEU A 23 3.15 -2.36 15.37
N ARG A 24 3.76 -3.44 14.87
CA ARG A 24 4.30 -4.52 15.69
C ARG A 24 5.42 -4.02 16.62
N PHE A 25 6.34 -3.21 16.10
CA PHE A 25 7.38 -2.58 16.92
C PHE A 25 6.82 -1.64 17.98
N TYR A 26 5.73 -0.92 17.69
CA TYR A 26 5.00 -0.14 18.68
C TYR A 26 4.46 -1.03 19.81
N PHE A 27 3.83 -2.16 19.50
CA PHE A 27 3.30 -3.05 20.54
C PHE A 27 4.40 -3.63 21.45
N THR A 28 5.58 -3.93 20.90
CA THR A 28 6.73 -4.44 21.67
C THR A 28 7.40 -3.38 22.53
N THR A 29 7.66 -2.20 21.99
CA THR A 29 8.46 -1.17 22.68
C THR A 29 7.63 -0.11 23.41
N LYS A 30 6.33 -0.02 23.10
CA LYS A 30 5.38 1.01 23.57
C LYS A 30 5.81 2.46 23.30
N LYS A 31 6.82 2.68 22.45
CA LYS A 31 7.27 4.03 22.08
C LYS A 31 6.33 4.64 21.05
N LYS A 32 5.72 5.78 21.39
CA LYS A 32 4.77 6.51 20.53
C LYS A 32 5.34 6.90 19.16
N ILE A 33 6.68 7.01 19.04
CA ILE A 33 7.35 7.33 17.77
C ILE A 33 7.01 6.35 16.65
N PHE A 34 6.82 5.06 16.98
CA PHE A 34 6.51 4.03 15.99
C PHE A 34 5.10 4.15 15.42
N ILE A 35 4.14 4.67 16.19
CA ILE A 35 2.82 5.04 15.66
C ILE A 35 2.98 6.20 14.66
N GLY A 36 3.78 7.22 15.01
CA GLY A 36 4.04 8.34 14.10
C GLY A 36 4.64 7.89 12.77
N ILE A 37 5.62 6.99 12.82
CA ILE A 37 6.24 6.40 11.63
C ILE A 37 5.23 5.56 10.82
N ALA A 38 4.39 4.77 11.48
CA ALA A 38 3.34 4.00 10.82
C ALA A 38 2.35 4.91 10.07
N ILE A 39 1.89 5.99 10.69
CA ILE A 39 1.00 6.98 10.07
C ILE A 39 1.69 7.63 8.87
N LEU A 40 2.95 8.09 9.03
CA LEU A 40 3.72 8.68 7.93
C LEU A 40 3.88 7.73 6.76
N THR A 41 4.12 6.45 7.04
CA THR A 41 4.26 5.40 6.01
C THR A 41 2.97 5.22 5.22
N VAL A 42 1.81 5.17 5.91
CA VAL A 42 0.49 5.05 5.27
C VAL A 42 0.17 6.28 4.41
N VAL A 43 0.44 7.49 4.92
CA VAL A 43 0.21 8.74 4.19
C VAL A 43 1.10 8.82 2.94
N ALA A 44 2.39 8.51 3.07
CA ALA A 44 3.31 8.47 1.94
C ALA A 44 2.89 7.43 0.88
N GLY A 45 2.42 6.27 1.33
CA GLY A 45 1.80 5.25 0.49
C GLY A 45 0.62 5.80 -0.30
N PHE A 46 -0.35 6.39 0.40
CA PHE A 46 -1.56 6.95 -0.20
C PHE A 46 -1.23 7.98 -1.29
N PHE A 47 -0.32 8.92 -1.03
CA PHE A 47 0.11 9.89 -2.03
C PHE A 47 0.81 9.24 -3.23
N THR A 48 1.63 8.22 -2.99
CA THR A 48 2.30 7.47 -4.05
C THR A 48 1.29 6.76 -4.95
N PHE A 49 0.30 6.06 -4.38
CA PHE A 49 -0.75 5.38 -5.15
C PHE A 49 -1.62 6.36 -5.93
N LYS A 50 -1.97 7.50 -5.32
CA LYS A 50 -2.71 8.56 -6.02
C LYS A 50 -1.93 9.11 -7.21
N ASN A 51 -0.62 9.35 -7.06
CA ASN A 51 0.25 9.82 -8.14
C ASN A 51 0.47 8.76 -9.23
N MET A 52 0.39 7.47 -8.89
CA MET A 52 0.43 6.37 -9.85
C MET A 52 -0.85 6.25 -10.69
N GLY A 53 -1.91 7.01 -10.36
CA GLY A 53 -3.20 6.93 -11.04
C GLY A 53 -3.97 5.67 -10.67
N PHE A 54 -3.66 5.09 -9.51
CA PHE A 54 -4.31 3.89 -9.01
C PHE A 54 -5.76 4.21 -8.65
N THR A 55 -6.70 3.70 -9.46
CA THR A 55 -8.14 3.92 -9.30
C THR A 55 -8.80 2.59 -8.96
N ILE A 56 -9.96 2.59 -8.29
CA ILE A 56 -10.72 1.35 -7.96
C ILE A 56 -10.97 0.52 -9.23
N GLU A 57 -11.30 1.18 -10.34
CA GLU A 57 -11.48 0.56 -11.67
C GLU A 57 -10.21 -0.14 -12.18
N SER A 58 -9.02 0.34 -11.81
CA SER A 58 -7.75 -0.27 -12.22
C SER A 58 -7.45 -1.54 -11.40
N PHE A 59 -7.90 -1.57 -10.15
CA PHE A 59 -7.83 -2.76 -9.30
C PHE A 59 -8.81 -3.84 -9.78
N GLU A 60 -10.04 -3.45 -10.09
CA GLU A 60 -11.05 -4.36 -10.65
C GLU A 60 -10.60 -4.96 -11.99
N ASN A 61 -10.07 -4.13 -12.90
CA ASN A 61 -9.56 -4.65 -14.17
C ASN A 61 -8.40 -5.65 -13.98
N PHE A 62 -7.49 -5.44 -13.03
CA PHE A 62 -6.38 -6.37 -12.81
C PHE A 62 -6.82 -7.73 -12.25
N PHE A 63 -7.75 -7.75 -11.30
CA PHE A 63 -8.20 -9.01 -10.67
C PHE A 63 -9.31 -9.72 -11.46
N PHE A 64 -10.23 -8.99 -12.07
CA PHE A 64 -11.34 -9.57 -12.83
C PHE A 64 -11.01 -9.83 -14.32
N SER A 65 -9.91 -9.30 -14.87
CA SER A 65 -9.45 -9.76 -16.20
C SER A 65 -8.76 -11.13 -16.14
N VAL A 66 -8.23 -11.52 -14.97
CA VAL A 66 -7.60 -12.84 -14.77
C VAL A 66 -8.65 -13.96 -14.72
N GLU A 67 -9.89 -13.65 -14.34
CA GLU A 67 -10.98 -14.64 -14.26
C GLU A 67 -11.70 -14.89 -15.61
N ARG A 68 -11.31 -14.17 -16.68
CA ARG A 68 -11.89 -14.33 -18.03
C ARG A 68 -10.95 -15.00 -19.06
N ASN A 69 -9.79 -15.50 -18.66
CA ASN A 69 -8.89 -16.34 -19.47
C ASN A 69 -8.54 -17.63 -18.73
#